data_AF-A0A6C1DLA9-F1
#
_entry.id   AF-A0A6C1DLA9-F1
#
_cell.length_a   1.000
_cell.length_b   1.000
_cell.length_c   1.000
_cell.angle_alpha   90.00
_cell.angle_beta   90.00
_cell.angle_gamma   90.00
#
_symmetry.space_group_name_H-M   'P 1'
#
loop_
_entity.id
_entity.type
_entity.pdbx_description
1 polymer ?
#
loop_
_entity_poly.entity_id
_entity_poly.type
_entity_poly.pdbx_seq_one_letter_code
_entity_poly.pdbx_strand_id
1 'polypeptide(L)'
;MIRRLGVIAMNTPVEVDIYAHANSTNVNGSRMLNGLGGSADFLRNAKLSIMHAPSARPTKVDPTGISTIVPMASHVDQTEHDLDILVTDQGLADLRGLSPKERAREIINKCAHPDYQALLTDYLDRAEHYAKKHNCLHEPHMLKNAFKFHTNLAEKGTMKVDSWEPVD
;
A
#
# COMPACT_ATOMS: atom_id res chain seq x y z
N MET A 1 9.97 26.50 3.11
CA MET A 1 11.09 26.26 4.06
C MET A 1 11.62 24.83 3.94
N ILE A 2 10.77 23.81 4.10
CA ILE A 2 11.10 22.37 4.03
C ILE A 2 11.97 22.02 2.81
N ARG A 3 11.48 22.32 1.60
CA ARG A 3 12.22 22.10 0.35
C ARG A 3 13.58 22.80 0.29
N ARG A 4 13.66 24.04 0.78
CA ARG A 4 14.90 24.85 0.73
C ARG A 4 15.99 24.26 1.61
N LEU A 5 15.61 23.70 2.76
CA LEU A 5 16.53 23.09 3.71
C LEU A 5 16.89 21.65 3.33
N GLY A 6 16.22 21.05 2.34
CA GLY A 6 16.48 19.68 1.90
C GLY A 6 16.12 18.65 2.98
N VAL A 7 15.02 18.85 3.70
CA VAL A 7 14.57 17.99 4.79
C VAL A 7 14.37 16.55 4.32
N ILE A 8 14.76 15.57 5.14
CA ILE A 8 14.36 14.17 5.01
C ILE A 8 13.11 13.97 5.87
N ALA A 9 11.99 13.59 5.24
CA ALA A 9 10.72 13.38 5.94
C ALA A 9 10.51 11.89 6.20
N MET A 10 10.15 11.54 7.44
CA MET A 10 9.79 10.18 7.84
C MET A 10 8.41 10.22 8.51
N ASN A 11 7.47 9.41 8.03
CA ASN A 11 6.11 9.33 8.56
C ASN A 11 5.60 7.89 8.64
N THR A 12 4.53 7.68 9.40
CA THR A 12 3.94 6.36 9.62
C THR A 12 2.57 6.27 8.96
N PRO A 13 2.36 5.38 7.99
CA PRO A 13 1.06 5.12 7.40
C PRO A 13 0.23 4.15 8.26
N VAL A 14 -1.08 4.18 8.06
CA VAL A 14 -2.02 3.12 8.42
C VAL A 14 -1.79 1.91 7.52
N GLU A 15 -1.78 2.17 6.21
CA GLU A 15 -1.58 1.20 5.12
C GLU A 15 -0.99 1.92 3.90
N VAL A 16 -0.33 1.14 3.04
CA VAL A 16 0.21 1.60 1.76
C VAL A 16 -0.18 0.56 0.72
N ASP A 17 -0.65 0.99 -0.44
CA ASP A 17 -0.90 0.03 -1.51
C ASP A 17 0.35 -0.34 -2.30
N ILE A 18 0.22 -1.37 -3.13
CA ILE A 18 1.33 -1.84 -3.97
C ILE A 18 1.82 -0.74 -4.93
N TYR A 19 1.04 0.31 -5.23
CA TYR A 19 1.46 1.39 -6.12
C TYR A 19 2.10 2.58 -5.40
N ALA A 20 2.20 2.50 -4.07
CA ALA A 20 2.77 3.52 -3.19
C ALA A 20 1.83 4.69 -2.85
N HIS A 21 0.51 4.51 -2.98
CA HIS A 21 -0.43 5.41 -2.34
C HIS A 21 -0.54 5.05 -0.86
N ALA A 22 -0.55 6.06 -0.01
CA ALA A 22 -0.57 5.85 1.42
C ALA A 22 -1.78 6.48 2.09
N ASN A 23 -2.29 5.75 3.07
CA ASN A 23 -3.34 6.15 3.98
C ASN A 23 -2.72 6.39 5.35
N SER A 24 -2.89 7.58 5.91
CA SER A 24 -2.41 7.97 7.24
C SER A 24 -3.54 8.25 8.23
N THR A 25 -4.80 8.25 7.78
CA THR A 25 -5.91 8.83 8.55
C THR A 25 -7.06 7.87 8.80
N ASN A 26 -7.55 7.17 7.77
CA ASN A 26 -8.86 6.54 7.78
C ASN A 26 -8.76 5.01 7.73
N VAL A 27 -8.95 4.33 8.86
CA VAL A 27 -9.02 2.86 8.88
C VAL A 27 -10.27 2.41 8.12
N ASN A 28 -10.09 1.46 7.19
CA ASN A 28 -11.15 0.98 6.29
C ASN A 28 -11.88 2.13 5.58
N GLY A 29 -11.12 3.14 5.14
CA GLY A 29 -11.60 4.25 4.32
C GLY A 29 -12.48 5.29 5.01
N SER A 30 -12.88 5.07 6.27
CA SER A 30 -13.94 5.91 6.90
C SER A 30 -13.74 6.21 8.38
N ARG A 31 -13.03 5.34 9.12
CA ARG A 31 -12.83 5.56 10.55
C ARG A 31 -11.55 6.37 10.79
N MET A 32 -11.73 7.65 11.10
CA MET A 32 -10.64 8.54 11.49
C MET A 32 -9.86 7.99 12.68
N LEU A 33 -8.52 8.01 12.59
CA LEU A 33 -7.62 7.74 13.71
C LEU A 33 -7.30 9.02 14.48
N ASN A 34 -6.53 9.91 13.86
CA ASN A 34 -6.07 11.16 14.47
C ASN A 34 -6.32 12.35 13.53
N GLY A 35 -5.79 12.25 12.30
CA GLY A 35 -5.83 13.30 11.28
C GLY A 35 -4.53 13.35 10.50
N LEU A 36 -4.53 14.05 9.36
CA LEU A 36 -3.37 14.10 8.44
C LEU A 36 -2.13 14.75 9.10
N GLY A 37 -2.37 15.75 9.95
CA GLY A 37 -1.31 16.57 10.52
C GLY A 37 -0.49 17.28 9.44
N GLY A 38 0.82 17.41 9.67
CA GLY A 38 1.75 17.99 8.71
C GLY A 38 2.37 16.98 7.73
N SER A 39 1.89 15.73 7.69
CA SER A 39 2.53 14.68 6.89
C SER A 39 2.64 15.05 5.40
N ALA A 40 1.57 15.62 4.82
CA ALA A 40 1.59 16.11 3.44
C ALA A 40 2.53 17.31 3.23
N ASP A 41 2.61 18.23 4.20
CA ASP A 41 3.54 19.37 4.13
C ASP A 41 4.99 18.90 4.03
N PHE A 42 5.36 17.89 4.81
CA PHE A 42 6.71 17.33 4.82
C PHE A 42 6.96 16.43 3.61
N LEU A 43 6.13 15.42 3.36
CA LEU A 43 6.37 14.43 2.30
C LEU A 43 6.36 15.05 0.89
N ARG A 44 5.47 16.00 0.59
CA ARG A 44 5.48 16.66 -0.74
C ARG A 44 6.72 17.51 -0.97
N ASN A 45 7.30 18.06 0.10
CA ASN A 45 8.35 19.09 0.02
C ASN A 45 9.73 18.60 0.46
N ALA A 46 9.87 17.36 0.91
CA ALA A 46 11.13 16.81 1.35
C ALA A 46 12.11 16.63 0.18
N LYS A 47 13.39 16.53 0.50
CA LYS A 47 14.41 16.04 -0.42
C LYS A 47 14.31 14.52 -0.59
N LEU A 48 13.84 13.84 0.45
CA LEU A 48 13.58 12.41 0.46
C LEU A 48 12.37 12.13 1.37
N SER A 49 11.38 11.45 0.83
CA SER A 49 10.12 11.13 1.51
C SER A 49 10.03 9.66 1.84
N ILE A 50 10.02 9.36 3.14
CA ILE A 50 10.07 8.00 3.66
C ILE A 50 8.79 7.74 4.45
N MET A 51 8.16 6.62 4.17
CA MET A 51 7.17 6.03 5.07
C MET A 51 7.69 4.76 5.68
N HIS A 52 7.36 4.53 6.96
CA HIS A 52 7.75 3.33 7.66
C HIS A 52 6.63 2.78 8.55
N ALA A 53 6.44 1.46 8.53
CA ALA A 53 5.48 0.77 9.38
C ALA A 53 5.85 -0.71 9.51
N PRO A 54 5.40 -1.43 10.56
CA PRO A 54 5.39 -2.89 10.53
C PRO A 54 4.66 -3.38 9.28
N SER A 55 5.10 -4.49 8.71
CA SER A 55 4.52 -5.10 7.50
C SER A 55 3.14 -5.71 7.74
N ALA A 56 2.87 -6.13 8.98
CA ALA A 56 1.56 -6.56 9.44
C ALA A 56 1.35 -6.23 10.93
N ARG A 57 0.09 -6.24 11.39
CA ARG A 57 -0.29 -5.99 12.79
C ARG A 57 -1.19 -7.11 13.30
N PRO A 58 -0.73 -7.94 14.25
CA PRO A 58 -1.51 -9.03 14.83
C PRO A 58 -2.88 -8.58 15.35
N THR A 59 -3.89 -9.45 15.21
CA THR A 59 -5.22 -9.25 15.81
C THR A 59 -5.52 -10.35 16.81
N LYS A 60 -6.68 -10.27 17.48
CA LYS A 60 -7.13 -11.32 18.39
C LYS A 60 -7.43 -12.65 17.70
N VAL A 61 -7.71 -12.63 16.39
CA VAL A 61 -8.18 -13.79 15.63
C VAL A 61 -7.18 -14.26 14.57
N ASP A 62 -6.24 -13.40 14.17
CA ASP A 62 -5.19 -13.71 13.20
C ASP A 62 -3.83 -13.29 13.77
N PRO A 63 -2.91 -14.25 14.03
CA PRO A 63 -1.61 -13.97 14.64
C PRO A 63 -0.70 -13.11 13.76
N THR A 64 -0.86 -13.17 12.44
CA THR A 64 -0.19 -12.25 11.51
C THR A 64 -0.97 -10.95 11.44
N GLY A 65 -2.29 -11.07 11.43
CA GLY A 65 -3.22 -9.96 11.55
C GLY A 65 -3.37 -9.14 10.28
N ILE A 66 -3.49 -7.83 10.39
CA ILE A 66 -3.82 -6.91 9.30
C ILE A 66 -2.54 -6.58 8.51
N SER A 67 -2.54 -6.81 7.19
CA SER A 67 -1.43 -6.40 6.32
C SER A 67 -1.37 -4.87 6.21
N THR A 68 -0.17 -4.31 6.29
CA THR A 68 0.04 -2.88 5.98
C THR A 68 0.16 -2.64 4.48
N ILE A 69 0.64 -3.64 3.72
CA ILE A 69 0.66 -3.59 2.26
C ILE A 69 -0.64 -4.18 1.72
N VAL A 70 -1.39 -3.40 0.94
CA VAL A 70 -2.71 -3.79 0.42
C VAL A 70 -2.78 -3.66 -1.11
N PRO A 71 -3.73 -4.32 -1.80
CA PRO A 71 -3.89 -4.14 -3.24
C PRO A 71 -4.22 -2.69 -3.64
N MET A 72 -5.10 -2.01 -2.90
CA MET A 72 -5.47 -0.61 -3.10
C MET A 72 -5.74 0.03 -1.74
N ALA A 73 -5.26 1.25 -1.51
CA ALA A 73 -5.45 1.94 -0.24
C ALA A 73 -6.92 2.35 -0.09
N SER A 74 -7.53 2.05 1.06
CA SER A 74 -8.95 2.35 1.31
C SER A 74 -9.24 3.85 1.44
N HIS A 75 -8.21 4.65 1.64
CA HIS A 75 -8.18 6.10 1.58
C HIS A 75 -6.78 6.54 1.12
N VAL A 76 -6.67 7.72 0.51
CA VAL A 76 -5.38 8.24 0.02
C VAL A 76 -5.15 9.62 0.60
N ASP A 77 -4.15 9.71 1.48
CA ASP A 77 -3.64 10.97 2.02
C ASP A 77 -2.41 11.44 1.23
N GLN A 78 -1.61 10.49 0.75
CA GLN A 78 -0.41 10.74 -0.05
C GLN A 78 -0.42 9.88 -1.31
N THR A 79 -0.15 10.53 -2.44
CA THR A 79 -0.08 9.85 -3.75
C THR A 79 1.25 9.13 -3.92
N GLU A 80 1.36 8.28 -4.93
CA GLU A 80 2.59 7.64 -5.34
C GLU A 80 3.72 8.65 -5.66
N HIS A 81 3.36 9.88 -6.01
CA HIS A 81 4.31 10.97 -6.27
C HIS A 81 4.90 11.61 -5.00
N ASP A 82 4.35 11.32 -3.83
CA ASP A 82 4.77 11.90 -2.55
C ASP A 82 5.67 10.97 -1.73
N LEU A 83 5.89 9.75 -2.22
CA LEU A 83 6.61 8.69 -1.53
C LEU A 83 7.83 8.25 -2.33
N ASP A 84 9.03 8.39 -1.77
CA ASP A 84 10.26 7.92 -2.40
C ASP A 84 10.66 6.54 -1.88
N ILE A 85 10.50 6.29 -0.58
CA ILE A 85 10.97 5.08 0.09
C ILE A 85 9.90 4.54 1.03
N LEU A 86 9.69 3.24 0.99
CA LEU A 86 8.89 2.51 1.97
C LEU A 86 9.78 1.57 2.78
N VAL A 87 9.59 1.52 4.09
CA VAL A 87 10.34 0.65 5.00
C VAL A 87 9.38 -0.14 5.88
N THR A 88 9.60 -1.45 5.97
CA THR A 88 8.97 -2.29 6.98
C THR A 88 9.99 -3.11 7.73
N ASP A 89 9.54 -3.91 8.69
CA ASP A 89 10.37 -4.90 9.39
C ASP A 89 10.91 -6.00 8.45
N GLN A 90 10.41 -6.09 7.21
CA GLN A 90 10.87 -7.04 6.19
C GLN A 90 12.01 -6.49 5.32
N GLY A 91 12.09 -5.16 5.18
CA GLY A 91 13.06 -4.52 4.31
C GLY A 91 12.67 -3.13 3.83
N LEU A 92 13.43 -2.63 2.86
CA LEU A 92 13.31 -1.29 2.29
C LEU A 92 13.07 -1.38 0.78
N ALA A 93 12.06 -0.66 0.29
CA ALA A 93 11.77 -0.45 -1.12
C ALA A 93 12.12 0.99 -1.52
N ASP A 94 13.05 1.16 -2.46
CA ASP A 94 13.37 2.45 -3.07
C ASP A 94 12.60 2.60 -4.38
N LEU A 95 11.70 3.59 -4.43
CA LEU A 95 10.69 3.72 -5.47
C LEU A 95 11.03 4.81 -6.50
N ARG A 96 12.16 5.48 -6.33
CA ARG A 96 12.56 6.62 -7.17
C ARG A 96 12.83 6.15 -8.60
N GLY A 97 12.18 6.81 -9.56
CA GLY A 97 12.33 6.53 -10.98
C GLY A 97 11.61 5.27 -11.48
N LEU A 98 10.85 4.59 -10.61
CA LEU A 98 10.09 3.39 -10.97
C LEU A 98 8.68 3.75 -11.47
N SER A 99 8.20 3.02 -12.48
CA SER A 99 6.79 3.01 -12.90
C SER A 99 5.90 2.31 -11.87
N PRO A 100 4.56 2.52 -11.86
CA PRO A 100 3.66 1.90 -10.87
C PRO A 100 3.85 0.38 -10.78
N LYS A 101 3.98 -0.31 -11.92
CA LYS A 101 4.23 -1.75 -11.98
C LYS A 101 5.55 -2.17 -11.32
N GLU A 102 6.61 -1.40 -11.52
CA GLU A 102 7.92 -1.65 -10.90
C GLU A 102 7.87 -1.37 -9.39
N ARG A 103 7.17 -0.30 -8.96
CA ARG A 103 6.91 0.00 -7.54
C ARG A 103 6.16 -1.14 -6.85
N ALA A 104 5.12 -1.69 -7.49
CA ALA A 104 4.38 -2.83 -6.97
C ALA A 104 5.25 -4.04 -6.72
N ARG A 105 6.10 -4.41 -7.68
CA ARG A 105 7.04 -5.53 -7.50
C ARG A 105 8.04 -5.25 -6.39
N GLU A 106 8.60 -4.05 -6.33
CA GLU A 106 9.58 -3.69 -5.29
C GLU A 106 8.95 -3.70 -3.89
N ILE A 107 7.78 -3.08 -3.73
CA ILE A 107 7.03 -3.04 -2.46
C ILE A 107 6.65 -4.46 -2.01
N ILE A 108 6.10 -5.28 -2.91
CA ILE A 108 5.73 -6.66 -2.58
C ILE A 108 6.96 -7.46 -2.16
N ASN A 109 8.08 -7.31 -2.87
CA ASN A 109 9.29 -8.11 -2.62
C ASN A 109 10.07 -7.68 -1.38
N LYS A 110 10.04 -6.39 -1.02
CA LYS A 110 10.88 -5.84 0.05
C LYS A 110 10.13 -5.52 1.33
N CYS A 111 8.83 -5.24 1.24
CA CYS A 111 8.09 -4.63 2.34
C CYS A 111 6.87 -5.44 2.81
N ALA A 112 6.29 -6.30 1.96
CA ALA A 112 5.16 -7.13 2.35
C ALA A 112 5.58 -8.23 3.34
N HIS A 113 4.70 -8.53 4.31
CA HIS A 113 4.92 -9.65 5.21
C HIS A 113 4.88 -10.98 4.42
N PRO A 114 5.72 -11.99 4.75
CA PRO A 114 5.77 -13.27 4.01
C PRO A 114 4.41 -13.95 3.79
N ASP A 115 3.55 -13.96 4.80
CA ASP A 115 2.16 -14.47 4.71
C ASP A 115 1.28 -13.79 3.64
N TYR A 116 1.56 -12.54 3.29
CA TYR A 116 0.77 -11.74 2.34
C TYR A 116 1.43 -11.59 0.98
N GLN A 117 2.74 -11.85 0.87
CA GLN A 117 3.51 -11.65 -0.35
C GLN A 117 2.94 -12.45 -1.54
N ALA A 118 2.59 -13.73 -1.33
CA ALA A 118 2.01 -14.58 -2.37
C ALA A 118 0.64 -14.08 -2.83
N LEU A 119 -0.21 -13.62 -1.90
CA LEU A 119 -1.52 -13.06 -2.22
C LEU A 119 -1.42 -11.77 -3.02
N LEU A 120 -0.54 -10.86 -2.63
CA LEU A 120 -0.32 -9.59 -3.35
C LEU A 120 0.28 -9.83 -4.74
N THR A 121 1.17 -10.81 -4.87
CA THR A 121 1.74 -11.21 -6.18
C THR A 121 0.65 -11.77 -7.09
N ASP A 122 -0.20 -12.68 -6.60
CA ASP A 122 -1.32 -13.24 -7.37
C ASP A 122 -2.34 -12.14 -7.77
N TYR A 123 -2.60 -11.16 -6.91
CA TYR A 123 -3.41 -9.99 -7.26
C TYR A 123 -2.80 -9.22 -8.44
N LEU A 124 -1.51 -8.88 -8.37
CA LEU A 124 -0.81 -8.09 -9.39
C LEU A 124 -0.78 -8.83 -10.73
N ASP A 125 -0.45 -10.13 -10.73
CA ASP A 125 -0.37 -10.94 -11.95
C ASP A 125 -1.73 -11.02 -12.67
N ARG A 126 -2.81 -11.23 -11.90
CA ARG A 126 -4.17 -11.23 -12.45
C ARG A 126 -4.60 -9.85 -12.94
N ALA A 127 -4.29 -8.80 -12.18
CA ALA A 127 -4.58 -7.43 -12.57
C ALA A 127 -3.86 -7.04 -13.87
N GLU A 128 -2.62 -7.49 -14.05
CA GLU A 128 -1.89 -7.29 -15.31
C GLU A 128 -2.46 -8.05 -16.48
N HIS A 129 -2.86 -9.31 -16.27
CA HIS A 129 -3.55 -10.08 -17.29
C HIS A 129 -4.84 -9.38 -17.74
N TYR A 130 -5.66 -8.99 -16.76
CA TYR A 130 -6.91 -8.25 -16.99
C TYR A 130 -6.65 -6.93 -17.72
N ALA A 131 -5.75 -6.09 -17.20
CA ALA A 131 -5.48 -4.76 -17.75
C ALA A 131 -4.84 -4.81 -19.14
N LYS A 132 -4.06 -5.87 -19.44
CA LYS A 132 -3.50 -6.10 -20.79
C LYS A 132 -4.60 -6.37 -21.80
N LYS A 133 -5.61 -7.17 -21.46
CA LYS A 133 -6.78 -7.44 -22.33
C LYS A 133 -7.61 -6.18 -22.61
N HIS A 134 -7.61 -5.24 -21.66
CA HIS A 134 -8.41 -4.01 -21.71
C HIS A 134 -7.62 -2.75 -22.09
N ASN A 135 -6.35 -2.88 -22.48
CA ASN A 135 -5.47 -1.76 -22.86
C ASN A 135 -5.30 -0.68 -21.76
N CYS A 136 -5.26 -1.07 -20.48
CA CYS A 136 -5.16 -0.17 -19.32
C CYS A 136 -3.99 -0.51 -18.36
N LEU A 137 -2.84 -0.91 -18.90
CA LEU A 137 -1.73 -1.53 -18.15
C LEU A 137 -0.80 -0.56 -17.38
N HIS A 138 -1.10 0.74 -17.32
CA HIS A 138 -0.22 1.70 -16.65
C HIS A 138 -0.13 1.41 -15.14
N GLU A 139 -1.30 1.28 -14.51
CA GLU A 139 -1.48 0.93 -13.10
C GLU A 139 -2.60 -0.14 -12.99
N PRO A 140 -2.23 -1.42 -13.08
CA PRO A 140 -3.21 -2.50 -13.23
C PRO A 140 -4.08 -2.71 -11.98
N HIS A 141 -5.41 -2.66 -12.13
CA HIS A 141 -6.34 -3.01 -11.06
C HIS A 141 -7.46 -3.91 -11.53
N MET A 142 -7.88 -4.79 -10.62
CA MET A 142 -9.18 -5.47 -10.69
C MET A 142 -10.11 -4.80 -9.69
N LEU A 143 -10.95 -3.85 -10.13
CA LEU A 143 -11.78 -3.05 -9.21
C LEU A 143 -12.70 -3.90 -8.32
N LYS A 144 -13.22 -5.01 -8.84
CA LYS A 144 -14.02 -5.98 -8.07
C LYS A 144 -13.28 -6.56 -6.86
N ASN A 145 -11.95 -6.65 -6.96
CA ASN A 145 -11.06 -7.27 -5.97
C ASN A 145 -10.18 -6.26 -5.22
N ALA A 146 -10.17 -4.98 -5.61
CA ALA A 146 -9.20 -4.00 -5.11
C ALA A 146 -9.25 -3.82 -3.59
N PHE A 147 -10.46 -3.88 -3.00
CA PHE A 147 -10.67 -3.77 -1.56
C PHE A 147 -10.95 -5.11 -0.87
N LYS A 148 -10.61 -6.25 -1.50
CA LYS A 148 -10.97 -7.58 -0.97
C LYS A 148 -10.31 -7.85 0.39
N PHE A 149 -9.11 -7.32 0.64
CA PHE A 149 -8.47 -7.41 1.95
C PHE A 149 -9.34 -6.74 3.03
N HIS A 150 -9.82 -5.52 2.76
CA HIS A 150 -10.67 -4.75 3.70
C HIS A 150 -12.03 -5.41 3.90
N THR A 151 -12.70 -5.85 2.84
CA THR A 151 -14.01 -6.51 2.96
C THR A 151 -13.89 -7.83 3.70
N ASN A 152 -12.87 -8.64 3.40
CA ASN A 152 -12.65 -9.91 4.09
C ASN A 152 -12.27 -9.70 5.57
N LEU A 153 -11.55 -8.63 5.90
CA LEU A 153 -11.31 -8.25 7.29
C LEU A 153 -12.61 -7.91 8.02
N ALA A 154 -13.52 -7.17 7.37
CA ALA A 154 -14.81 -6.82 7.96
C ALA A 154 -15.75 -8.03 8.13
N GLU A 155 -15.75 -8.94 7.16
CA GLU A 155 -16.64 -10.11 7.14
C GLU A 155 -16.13 -11.28 7.98
N LYS A 156 -14.81 -11.54 7.94
CA LYS A 156 -14.19 -12.75 8.49
C LYS A 156 -13.15 -12.47 9.59
N GLY A 157 -12.80 -11.21 9.83
CA GLY A 157 -11.80 -10.83 10.85
C GLY A 157 -10.34 -11.01 10.42
N THR A 158 -10.06 -11.35 9.16
CA THR A 158 -8.70 -11.48 8.60
C THR A 158 -8.62 -10.88 7.20
N MET A 159 -7.46 -10.33 6.81
CA MET A 159 -7.21 -9.90 5.42
C MET A 159 -6.83 -11.06 4.49
N LYS A 160 -6.56 -12.26 5.02
CA LYS A 160 -6.21 -13.43 4.23
C LYS A 160 -7.41 -13.88 3.39
N VAL A 161 -7.25 -13.84 2.07
CA VAL A 161 -8.30 -14.21 1.11
C VAL A 161 -8.09 -15.63 0.62
N ASP A 162 -9.18 -16.41 0.55
CA ASP A 162 -9.14 -17.80 0.07
C ASP A 162 -8.97 -17.86 -1.47
N SER A 163 -9.57 -16.89 -2.18
CA SER A 163 -9.48 -16.73 -3.63
C SER A 163 -9.91 -15.33 -4.05
N TRP A 164 -9.45 -14.91 -5.23
CA TRP A 164 -9.92 -13.70 -5.92
C TRP A 164 -11.15 -14.01 -6.75
N GLU A 165 -12.07 -13.05 -6.81
CA GLU A 165 -13.22 -13.20 -7.70
C GLU A 165 -12.75 -13.14 -9.16
N PRO A 166 -13.33 -13.96 -10.04
CA PRO A 166 -13.00 -13.91 -11.45
C PRO A 166 -13.32 -12.53 -12.02
N VAL A 167 -12.41 -12.04 -12.85
CA VAL A 167 -12.59 -10.86 -13.70
C VAL A 167 -12.41 -11.33 -15.15
N ASP A 168 -13.35 -10.94 -16.01
CA ASP A 168 -13.37 -11.34 -17.42
C ASP A 168 -12.26 -10.70 -18.23
#